data_AF-A0A3M8GGJ8-F1
#
_entry.id   AF-A0A3M8GGJ8-F1
#
_cell.length_a   1.000
_cell.length_b   1.000
_cell.length_c   1.000
_cell.angle_alpha   90.00
_cell.angle_beta   90.00
_cell.angle_gamma   90.00
#
_symmetry.space_group_name_H-M   'P 1'
#
loop_
_entity.id
_entity.type
_entity.pdbx_description
1 polymer ?
#
loop_
_entity_poly.entity_id
_entity_poly.type
_entity_poly.pdbx_seq_one_letter_code
_entity_poly.pdbx_strand_id
1 'polypeptide(L)'
;MIPYILIFYLLALIVAVATFKKYFDTPLRFFPLLIAYTLFNEILGYFVLHFEEFSFFDSPEYSWHNVIIYNIYKLFFFGYLLWLYFKLFWKKSHKNLVRSFALLLGLGYAISLVFQDPFHTDLFYADSLACVFMITLILIHFKNLLESNGSQPSRYNLMVWFGLGMLVFHLYFPFYLLNGYLNVDFFLDYQLRQVLWVIVCIMYGLFSIGFLISKRRAFR
;
A
#
# COMPACT_ATOMS: atom_id res chain seq x y z
N MET A 1 14.53 -7.17 -13.81
CA MET A 1 14.54 -7.51 -12.37
C MET A 1 13.15 -7.45 -11.69
N ILE A 2 12.10 -7.03 -12.41
CA ILE A 2 10.68 -7.16 -12.01
C ILE A 2 10.22 -8.61 -11.66
N PRO A 3 10.74 -9.72 -12.24
CA PRO A 3 10.15 -11.05 -12.05
C PRO A 3 10.14 -11.56 -10.60
N TYR A 4 11.16 -11.20 -9.81
CA TYR A 4 11.38 -11.85 -8.51
C TYR A 4 10.40 -11.36 -7.43
N ILE A 5 9.92 -10.11 -7.51
CA ILE A 5 8.98 -9.54 -6.53
C ILE A 5 7.58 -10.12 -6.73
N LEU A 6 7.21 -10.44 -7.97
CA LEU A 6 5.93 -11.08 -8.30
C LEU A 6 5.72 -12.38 -7.51
N ILE A 7 6.81 -13.11 -7.21
CA ILE A 7 6.76 -14.33 -6.40
C ILE A 7 6.25 -14.00 -4.98
N PHE A 8 6.68 -12.89 -4.38
CA PHE A 8 6.22 -12.50 -3.04
C PHE A 8 4.75 -12.10 -3.03
N TYR A 9 4.28 -11.37 -4.05
CA TYR A 9 2.86 -11.05 -4.21
C TYR A 9 2.02 -12.32 -4.40
N LEU A 10 2.47 -13.24 -5.26
CA LEU A 10 1.78 -14.50 -5.54
C LEU A 10 1.73 -15.40 -4.31
N LEU A 11 2.85 -15.57 -3.59
CA LEU A 11 2.90 -16.35 -2.36
C LEU A 11 1.96 -15.76 -1.30
N ALA A 12 2.00 -14.44 -1.09
CA ALA A 12 1.10 -13.78 -0.16
C ALA A 12 -0.37 -13.98 -0.56
N LEU A 13 -0.71 -13.91 -1.85
CA LEU A 13 -2.06 -14.16 -2.35
C LEU A 13 -2.51 -15.60 -2.08
N ILE A 14 -1.68 -16.59 -2.43
CA ILE A 14 -1.98 -18.01 -2.21
C ILE A 14 -2.23 -18.26 -0.72
N VAL A 15 -1.32 -17.78 0.14
CA VAL A 15 -1.43 -17.92 1.59
C VAL A 15 -2.69 -17.22 2.12
N ALA A 16 -3.00 -16.02 1.61
CA ALA A 16 -4.18 -15.27 2.00
C ALA A 16 -5.46 -16.04 1.66
N VAL A 17 -5.60 -16.54 0.43
CA VAL A 17 -6.77 -17.30 -0.02
C VAL A 17 -6.89 -18.64 0.73
N ALA A 18 -5.77 -19.38 0.89
CA ALA A 18 -5.77 -20.65 1.60
C ALA A 18 -6.20 -20.51 3.08
N THR A 19 -5.90 -19.37 3.69
CA THR A 19 -6.23 -19.07 5.09
C THR A 19 -7.48 -18.19 5.25
N PHE A 20 -8.22 -17.92 4.17
CA PHE A 20 -9.35 -16.96 4.14
C PHE A 20 -10.41 -17.22 5.22
N LYS A 21 -10.68 -18.50 5.52
CA LYS A 21 -11.62 -18.93 6.58
C LYS A 21 -11.30 -18.36 7.97
N LYS A 22 -10.07 -17.90 8.20
CA LYS A 22 -9.63 -17.33 9.49
C LYS A 22 -10.05 -15.88 9.69
N TYR A 23 -10.34 -15.12 8.63
CA TYR A 23 -10.57 -13.68 8.72
C TYR A 23 -11.68 -13.16 7.78
N PHE A 24 -12.46 -14.03 7.14
CA PHE A 24 -13.55 -13.66 6.22
C PHE A 24 -14.63 -12.76 6.87
N ASP A 25 -14.81 -12.85 8.19
CA ASP A 25 -15.75 -12.07 9.00
C ASP A 25 -15.16 -10.73 9.48
N THR A 26 -13.96 -10.39 9.03
CA THR A 26 -13.23 -9.19 9.44
C THR A 26 -13.20 -8.14 8.32
N PRO A 27 -12.90 -6.86 8.63
CA PRO A 27 -12.63 -5.86 7.60
C PRO A 27 -11.50 -6.23 6.62
N LEU A 28 -10.54 -7.07 7.01
CA LEU A 28 -9.45 -7.55 6.14
C LEU A 28 -9.91 -8.58 5.10
N ARG A 29 -11.18 -8.98 5.05
CA ARG A 29 -11.69 -9.92 4.02
C ARG A 29 -11.44 -9.46 2.58
N PHE A 30 -11.30 -8.17 2.33
CA PHE A 30 -11.00 -7.64 0.99
C PHE A 30 -9.50 -7.51 0.72
N PHE A 31 -8.65 -7.75 1.72
CA PHE A 31 -7.21 -7.64 1.56
C PHE A 31 -6.63 -8.61 0.50
N PRO A 32 -7.09 -9.86 0.36
CA PRO A 32 -6.65 -10.74 -0.73
C PRO A 32 -6.95 -10.16 -2.12
N LEU A 33 -8.09 -9.47 -2.27
CA LEU A 33 -8.44 -8.80 -3.52
C LEU A 33 -7.45 -7.65 -3.81
N LEU A 34 -7.05 -6.90 -2.78
CA LEU A 34 -6.02 -5.86 -2.94
C LEU A 34 -4.67 -6.46 -3.36
N ILE A 35 -4.24 -7.57 -2.75
CA ILE A 35 -3.00 -8.27 -3.13
C ILE A 35 -3.08 -8.74 -4.59
N ALA A 36 -4.22 -9.35 -4.98
CA ALA A 36 -4.44 -9.76 -6.36
C ALA A 36 -4.39 -8.57 -7.31
N TYR A 37 -5.03 -7.46 -6.95
CA TYR A 37 -5.00 -6.22 -7.73
C TYR A 37 -3.57 -5.68 -7.87
N THR A 38 -2.75 -5.69 -6.81
CA THR A 38 -1.33 -5.32 -6.91
C THR A 38 -0.58 -6.24 -7.86
N LEU A 39 -0.73 -7.57 -7.71
CA LEU A 39 -0.08 -8.55 -8.59
C LEU A 39 -0.43 -8.32 -10.06
N PHE A 40 -1.71 -8.11 -10.37
CA PHE A 40 -2.15 -7.87 -11.75
C PHE A 40 -1.67 -6.53 -12.30
N ASN A 41 -1.65 -5.46 -11.50
CA ASN A 41 -1.09 -4.18 -11.95
C ASN A 41 0.41 -4.27 -12.25
N GLU A 42 1.15 -5.08 -11.51
CA GLU A 42 2.60 -5.26 -11.72
C GLU A 42 2.87 -6.12 -12.96
N ILE A 43 2.05 -7.14 -13.21
CA ILE A 43 2.07 -7.89 -14.47
C ILE A 43 1.71 -6.98 -15.65
N LEU A 44 0.68 -6.15 -15.51
CA LEU A 44 0.27 -5.21 -16.55
C LEU A 44 1.36 -4.17 -16.82
N GLY A 45 1.95 -3.59 -15.77
CA GLY A 45 3.06 -2.65 -15.87
C GLY A 45 4.29 -3.27 -16.53
N TYR A 46 4.56 -4.55 -16.28
CA TYR A 46 5.59 -5.31 -16.99
C TYR A 46 5.26 -5.46 -18.48
N PHE A 47 4.01 -5.77 -18.83
CA PHE A 47 3.60 -5.89 -20.23
C PHE A 47 3.73 -4.58 -20.99
N VAL A 48 3.21 -3.48 -20.44
CA VAL A 48 3.32 -2.13 -21.03
C VAL A 48 4.79 -1.74 -21.28
N LEU A 49 5.70 -2.15 -20.40
CA LEU A 49 7.12 -1.81 -20.52
C LEU A 49 7.87 -2.61 -21.59
N HIS A 50 7.44 -3.83 -21.91
CA HIS A 50 8.19 -4.76 -22.76
C HIS A 50 7.50 -5.10 -24.09
N PHE A 51 6.21 -4.78 -24.23
CA PHE A 51 5.40 -5.12 -25.39
C PHE A 51 4.65 -3.87 -25.85
N GLU A 52 5.02 -3.36 -27.03
CA GLU A 52 4.44 -2.13 -27.59
C GLU A 52 2.93 -2.24 -27.81
N GLU A 53 2.41 -3.45 -28.04
CA GLU A 53 0.98 -3.71 -28.24
C GLU A 53 0.12 -3.40 -27.00
N PHE A 54 0.76 -3.32 -25.83
CA PHE A 54 0.11 -3.00 -24.56
C PHE A 54 0.29 -1.51 -24.18
N SER A 55 0.91 -0.70 -25.03
CA SER A 55 1.10 0.71 -24.73
C SER A 55 -0.23 1.48 -24.65
N PHE A 56 -0.29 2.46 -23.73
CA PHE A 56 -1.44 3.38 -23.62
C PHE A 56 -1.32 4.59 -24.53
N PHE A 57 -0.16 4.82 -25.14
CA PHE A 57 0.12 6.01 -25.93
C PHE A 57 0.65 5.63 -27.30
N ASP A 58 0.07 6.21 -28.34
CA ASP A 58 0.48 5.96 -29.73
C ASP A 58 1.85 6.57 -30.07
N SER A 59 2.33 7.51 -29.24
CA SER A 59 3.63 8.16 -29.42
C SER A 59 4.77 7.26 -28.93
N PRO A 60 5.78 6.96 -29.78
CA PRO A 60 6.89 6.07 -29.41
C PRO A 60 7.65 6.50 -28.14
N GLU A 61 7.72 7.82 -27.91
CA GLU A 61 8.41 8.44 -26.77
C GLU A 61 7.73 8.14 -25.42
N TYR A 62 6.43 7.85 -25.45
CA TYR A 62 5.62 7.53 -24.26
C TYR A 62 5.18 6.07 -24.21
N SER A 63 5.65 5.25 -25.15
CA SER A 63 5.21 3.86 -25.32
C SER A 63 5.37 3.01 -24.04
N TRP A 64 6.38 3.33 -23.22
CA TRP A 64 6.75 2.66 -21.98
C TRP A 64 6.11 3.26 -20.72
N HIS A 65 5.34 4.36 -20.83
CA HIS A 65 4.74 5.01 -19.67
C HIS A 65 3.58 4.19 -19.10
N ASN A 66 3.80 3.66 -17.90
CA ASN A 66 2.80 2.93 -17.11
C ASN A 66 2.36 3.70 -15.85
N VAL A 67 2.77 4.96 -15.72
CA VAL A 67 2.52 5.80 -14.53
C VAL A 67 1.04 5.94 -14.21
N ILE A 68 0.18 6.03 -15.25
CA ILE A 68 -1.28 6.08 -15.08
C ILE A 68 -1.83 4.86 -14.31
N ILE A 69 -1.32 3.65 -14.58
CA ILE A 69 -1.71 2.42 -13.87
C ILE A 69 -1.44 2.61 -12.38
N TYR A 70 -0.24 3.08 -12.04
CA TYR A 70 0.17 3.25 -10.65
C TYR A 70 -0.57 4.38 -9.94
N ASN A 71 -0.89 5.49 -10.63
CA ASN A 71 -1.72 6.56 -10.10
C ASN A 71 -3.14 6.08 -9.75
N ILE A 72 -3.78 5.34 -10.65
CA ILE A 72 -5.10 4.74 -10.40
C ILE A 72 -5.00 3.70 -9.27
N TYR A 73 -3.98 2.84 -9.29
CA TYR A 73 -3.72 1.87 -8.23
C TYR A 73 -3.63 2.52 -6.85
N LYS A 74 -2.86 3.61 -6.71
CA LYS A 74 -2.68 4.32 -5.44
C LYS A 74 -4.00 4.87 -4.91
N LEU A 75 -4.90 5.36 -5.76
CA LEU A 75 -6.24 5.82 -5.36
C LEU A 75 -7.05 4.69 -4.69
N PHE A 76 -7.09 3.50 -5.33
CA PHE A 76 -7.77 2.33 -4.75
C PHE A 76 -7.07 1.84 -3.48
N PHE A 77 -5.74 1.82 -3.48
CA PHE A 77 -4.94 1.38 -2.34
C PHE A 77 -5.19 2.25 -1.10
N PHE A 78 -4.99 3.57 -1.19
CA PHE A 78 -5.24 4.47 -0.06
C PHE A 78 -6.72 4.55 0.32
N GLY A 79 -7.63 4.50 -0.67
CA GLY A 79 -9.07 4.42 -0.43
C GLY A 79 -9.46 3.19 0.41
N TYR A 80 -8.89 2.03 0.07
CA TYR A 80 -9.07 0.80 0.86
C TYR A 80 -8.57 0.95 2.30
N LEU A 81 -7.37 1.53 2.49
CA LEU A 81 -6.80 1.69 3.84
C LEU A 81 -7.62 2.64 4.71
N LEU A 82 -8.06 3.78 4.15
CA LEU A 82 -8.94 4.71 4.84
C LEU A 82 -10.24 4.00 5.26
N TRP A 83 -10.86 3.25 4.35
CA TRP A 83 -12.04 2.46 4.65
C TRP A 83 -11.77 1.41 5.75
N LEU A 84 -10.65 0.70 5.68
CA LEU A 84 -10.24 -0.33 6.63
C LEU A 84 -10.12 0.26 8.05
N TYR A 85 -9.34 1.34 8.20
CA TYR A 85 -9.16 2.00 9.50
C TYR A 85 -10.45 2.63 10.02
N PHE A 86 -11.29 3.19 9.14
CA PHE A 86 -12.62 3.68 9.54
C PHE A 86 -13.50 2.58 10.13
N LYS A 87 -13.44 1.36 9.57
CA LYS A 87 -14.18 0.20 10.08
C LYS A 87 -13.58 -0.37 11.37
N LEU A 88 -12.26 -0.34 11.52
CA LEU A 88 -11.56 -0.88 12.68
C LEU A 88 -11.68 0.00 13.92
N PHE A 89 -11.70 1.33 13.77
CA PHE A 89 -11.81 2.19 14.94
C PHE A 89 -13.21 2.17 15.54
N TRP A 90 -13.28 2.00 16.86
CA TRP A 90 -14.49 2.11 17.66
C TRP A 90 -14.81 3.54 18.12
N LYS A 91 -13.81 4.26 18.66
CA LYS A 91 -13.92 5.64 19.17
C LYS A 91 -14.34 6.61 18.04
N LYS A 92 -15.39 7.40 18.28
CA LYS A 92 -15.92 8.39 17.32
C LYS A 92 -14.86 9.41 16.89
N SER A 93 -13.98 9.82 17.81
CA SER A 93 -12.87 10.75 17.51
C SER A 93 -11.93 10.20 16.43
N HIS A 94 -11.48 8.94 16.55
CA HIS A 94 -10.60 8.32 15.56
C HIS A 94 -11.30 8.14 14.20
N LYS A 95 -12.60 7.84 14.17
CA LYS A 95 -13.38 7.81 12.93
C LYS A 95 -13.48 9.17 12.25
N ASN A 96 -13.66 10.23 13.03
CA ASN A 96 -13.68 11.59 12.50
C ASN A 96 -12.31 11.99 11.93
N LEU A 97 -11.22 11.61 12.59
CA LEU A 97 -9.87 11.81 12.08
C LEU A 97 -9.68 11.14 10.71
N VAL A 98 -10.12 9.89 10.54
CA VAL A 98 -10.03 9.19 9.24
C VAL A 98 -10.82 9.93 8.15
N ARG A 99 -12.01 10.47 8.48
CA ARG A 99 -12.80 11.28 7.54
C ARG A 99 -12.08 12.57 7.16
N SER A 100 -11.48 13.27 8.13
CA SER A 100 -10.68 14.45 7.86
C SER A 100 -9.48 14.13 6.97
N PHE A 101 -8.77 13.03 7.22
CA PHE A 101 -7.68 12.58 6.36
C PHE A 101 -8.16 12.22 4.96
N ALA A 102 -9.31 11.55 4.82
CA ALA A 102 -9.90 11.26 3.51
C ALA A 102 -10.23 12.55 2.74
N LEU A 103 -10.82 13.55 3.40
CA LEU A 103 -11.12 14.86 2.79
C LEU A 103 -9.83 15.58 2.38
N LEU A 104 -8.86 15.69 3.29
CA LEU A 104 -7.58 16.35 3.03
C LEU A 104 -6.80 15.65 1.92
N LEU A 105 -6.83 14.32 1.86
CA LEU A 105 -6.20 13.56 0.79
C LEU A 105 -6.89 13.78 -0.55
N GLY A 106 -8.23 13.81 -0.57
CA GLY A 106 -9.00 14.13 -1.78
C GLY A 106 -8.68 15.53 -2.31
N LEU A 107 -8.59 16.52 -1.41
CA LEU A 107 -8.13 17.88 -1.75
C LEU A 107 -6.68 17.88 -2.24
N GLY A 108 -5.79 17.14 -1.58
CA GLY A 108 -4.39 16.99 -1.97
C GLY A 108 -4.25 16.46 -3.40
N TYR A 109 -4.98 15.39 -3.75
CA TYR A 109 -5.01 14.88 -5.12
C TYR A 109 -5.59 15.90 -6.10
N ALA A 110 -6.70 16.56 -5.76
CA ALA A 110 -7.31 17.57 -6.63
C ALA A 110 -6.35 18.73 -6.92
N ILE A 111 -5.60 19.19 -5.91
CA ILE A 111 -4.58 20.23 -6.06
C ILE A 111 -3.40 19.70 -6.88
N SER A 112 -2.91 18.49 -6.61
CA SER A 112 -1.81 17.88 -7.38
C SER A 112 -2.15 17.78 -8.87
N LEU A 113 -3.39 17.49 -9.25
CA LEU A 113 -3.81 17.44 -10.65
C LEU A 113 -3.72 18.80 -11.39
N VAL A 114 -3.66 19.92 -10.66
CA VAL A 114 -3.44 21.25 -11.26
C VAL A 114 -1.97 21.46 -11.62
N PHE A 115 -1.06 20.84 -10.87
CA PHE A 115 0.39 21.06 -11.00
C PHE A 115 1.14 19.89 -11.66
N GLN A 116 0.53 18.71 -11.73
CA GLN A 116 1.16 17.48 -12.16
C GLN A 116 0.26 16.75 -13.14
N ASP A 117 0.82 16.35 -14.29
CA ASP A 117 0.08 15.54 -15.26
C ASP A 117 0.04 14.07 -14.79
N PRO A 118 -1.13 13.53 -14.42
CA PRO A 118 -1.25 12.17 -13.90
C PRO A 118 -1.01 11.08 -14.97
N PHE A 119 -0.94 11.44 -16.25
CA PHE A 119 -0.62 10.51 -17.33
C PHE A 119 0.89 10.25 -17.44
N HIS A 120 1.71 11.21 -17.00
CA HIS A 120 3.16 11.18 -17.19
C HIS A 120 3.95 11.24 -15.89
N THR A 121 3.35 11.67 -14.78
CA THR A 121 4.03 11.83 -13.49
C THR A 121 3.21 11.24 -12.35
N ASP A 122 3.89 10.71 -11.35
CA ASP A 122 3.24 10.38 -10.08
C ASP A 122 2.76 11.65 -9.40
N LEU A 123 1.64 11.57 -8.69
CA LEU A 123 1.14 12.65 -7.81
C LEU A 123 1.90 12.64 -6.47
N PHE A 124 3.24 12.68 -6.54
CA PHE A 124 4.15 12.32 -5.46
C PHE A 124 4.01 13.17 -4.18
N TYR A 125 3.55 14.42 -4.28
CA TYR A 125 3.21 15.23 -3.10
C TYR A 125 1.99 14.69 -2.36
N ALA A 126 0.90 14.42 -3.08
CA ALA A 126 -0.32 13.86 -2.51
C ALA A 126 -0.08 12.43 -1.97
N ASP A 127 0.69 11.61 -2.68
CA ASP A 127 1.05 10.26 -2.24
C ASP A 127 1.92 10.27 -0.97
N SER A 128 2.85 11.21 -0.87
CA SER A 128 3.68 11.37 0.34
C SER A 128 2.83 11.81 1.55
N LEU A 129 1.88 12.72 1.33
CA LEU A 129 0.91 13.12 2.36
C LEU A 129 0.04 11.93 2.80
N ALA A 130 -0.43 11.11 1.84
CA ALA A 130 -1.18 9.90 2.12
C ALA A 130 -0.38 8.96 3.05
N CYS A 131 0.92 8.83 2.82
CA CYS A 131 1.79 8.00 3.64
C CYS A 131 1.88 8.49 5.09
N VAL A 132 2.01 9.80 5.30
CA VAL A 132 2.01 10.40 6.65
C VAL A 132 0.68 10.12 7.36
N PHE A 133 -0.44 10.24 6.65
CA PHE A 133 -1.75 9.90 7.20
C PHE A 133 -1.85 8.41 7.54
N MET A 134 -1.39 7.51 6.67
CA MET A 134 -1.42 6.07 6.93
C MET A 134 -0.57 5.69 8.14
N ILE A 135 0.66 6.21 8.27
CA ILE A 135 1.51 6.02 9.45
C ILE A 135 0.74 6.43 10.71
N THR A 136 0.13 7.62 10.70
CA THR A 136 -0.63 8.13 11.84
C THR A 136 -1.77 7.17 12.24
N LEU A 137 -2.53 6.67 11.27
CA LEU A 137 -3.63 5.72 11.52
C LEU A 137 -3.12 4.38 12.05
N ILE A 138 -2.01 3.86 11.52
CA ILE A 138 -1.37 2.63 11.99
C ILE A 138 -0.93 2.77 13.46
N LEU A 139 -0.26 3.88 13.80
CA LEU A 139 0.22 4.13 15.16
C LEU A 139 -0.94 4.27 16.17
N ILE A 140 -2.00 4.98 15.80
CA ILE A 140 -3.23 5.06 16.62
C ILE A 140 -3.85 3.68 16.81
N HIS A 141 -3.86 2.85 15.77
CA HIS A 141 -4.36 1.49 15.87
C HIS A 141 -3.55 0.62 16.83
N PHE A 142 -2.22 0.65 16.75
CA PHE A 142 -1.36 -0.05 17.70
C PHE A 142 -1.55 0.45 19.14
N LYS A 143 -1.69 1.77 19.34
CA LYS A 143 -2.01 2.33 20.66
C LYS A 143 -3.33 1.78 21.20
N ASN A 144 -4.39 1.74 20.39
CA ASN A 144 -5.67 1.18 20.81
C ASN A 144 -5.57 -0.31 21.15
N LEU A 145 -4.79 -1.09 20.39
CA LEU A 145 -4.58 -2.51 20.68
C LEU A 145 -3.88 -2.72 22.03
N LEU A 146 -2.88 -1.90 22.34
CA LEU A 146 -2.18 -1.91 23.64
C LEU A 146 -3.14 -1.57 24.80
N GLU A 147 -3.92 -0.50 24.66
CA GLU A 147 -4.92 -0.09 25.66
C GLU A 147 -5.97 -1.19 25.93
N SER A 148 -6.40 -1.92 24.89
CA SER A 148 -7.43 -2.96 25.01
C SER A 148 -6.94 -4.30 25.58
N ASN A 149 -5.68 -4.67 25.33
CA ASN A 149 -5.14 -6.00 25.69
C ASN A 149 -4.28 -6.00 26.97
N GLY A 150 -4.08 -4.85 27.62
CA GLY A 150 -3.44 -4.70 28.93
C GLY A 150 -1.93 -5.01 29.00
N SER A 151 -1.38 -5.80 28.07
CA SER A 151 0.04 -6.20 28.07
C SER A 151 0.69 -6.04 26.70
N GLN A 152 0.25 -6.77 25.66
CA GLN A 152 0.74 -6.61 24.28
C GLN A 152 -0.30 -7.03 23.22
N PRO A 153 -0.25 -6.47 22.00
CA PRO A 153 -1.08 -6.93 20.89
C PRO A 153 -0.73 -8.38 20.57
N SER A 154 -1.75 -9.26 20.53
CA SER A 154 -1.53 -10.67 20.27
C SER A 154 -0.86 -10.88 18.91
N ARG A 155 0.26 -11.62 18.87
CA ARG A 155 0.88 -12.08 17.61
C ARG A 155 -0.07 -12.91 16.73
N TYR A 156 -1.20 -13.36 17.29
CA TYR A 156 -2.24 -14.08 16.55
C TYR A 156 -3.28 -13.14 15.92
N ASN A 157 -3.22 -11.84 16.18
CA ASN A 157 -4.06 -10.84 15.53
C ASN A 157 -3.44 -10.49 14.16
N LEU A 158 -4.17 -10.77 13.08
CA LEU A 158 -3.74 -10.51 11.71
C LEU A 158 -3.43 -9.02 11.48
N MET A 159 -4.16 -8.12 12.14
CA MET A 159 -4.01 -6.67 11.96
C MET A 159 -2.67 -6.15 12.49
N VAL A 160 -2.01 -6.87 13.42
CA VAL A 160 -0.66 -6.53 13.88
C VAL A 160 0.35 -6.70 12.75
N TRP A 161 0.34 -7.86 12.10
CA TRP A 161 1.24 -8.16 10.98
C TRP A 161 0.97 -7.28 9.76
N PHE A 162 -0.31 -7.07 9.45
CA PHE A 162 -0.72 -6.11 8.43
C PHE A 162 -0.20 -4.71 8.75
N GLY A 163 -0.46 -4.20 9.96
CA GLY A 163 0.01 -2.88 10.38
C GLY A 163 1.53 -2.74 10.32
N LEU A 164 2.30 -3.77 10.70
CA LEU A 164 3.76 -3.75 10.65
C LEU A 164 4.28 -3.69 9.21
N GLY A 165 3.76 -4.53 8.32
CA GLY A 165 4.15 -4.51 6.90
C GLY A 165 3.84 -3.15 6.26
N MET A 166 2.65 -2.62 6.56
CA MET A 166 2.22 -1.31 6.09
C MET A 166 3.10 -0.19 6.65
N LEU A 167 3.46 -0.23 7.93
CA LEU A 167 4.31 0.77 8.54
C LEU A 167 5.69 0.83 7.88
N VAL A 168 6.31 -0.34 7.67
CA VAL A 168 7.63 -0.44 7.02
C VAL A 168 7.59 0.18 5.62
N PHE A 169 6.56 -0.12 4.83
CA PHE A 169 6.41 0.47 3.50
C PHE A 169 6.16 1.99 3.55
N HIS A 170 5.20 2.45 4.35
CA HIS A 170 4.81 3.87 4.36
C HIS A 170 5.86 4.78 5.00
N LEU A 171 6.79 4.25 5.82
CA LEU A 171 7.95 4.99 6.30
C LEU A 171 8.96 5.25 5.17
N TYR A 172 9.16 4.27 4.28
CA TYR A 172 10.15 4.36 3.21
C TYR A 172 9.61 5.02 1.93
N PHE A 173 8.36 4.73 1.57
CA PHE A 173 7.77 5.17 0.30
C PHE A 173 7.78 6.70 0.05
N PRO A 174 7.47 7.59 1.01
CA PRO A 174 7.56 9.04 0.77
C PRO A 174 9.00 9.48 0.51
N PHE A 175 9.98 8.86 1.19
CA PHE A 175 11.40 9.13 0.94
C PHE A 175 11.81 8.69 -0.47
N TYR A 176 11.36 7.51 -0.91
CA TYR A 176 11.55 7.03 -2.28
C TYR A 176 10.94 7.99 -3.32
N LEU A 177 9.68 8.39 -3.13
CA LEU A 177 8.96 9.26 -4.06
C LEU A 177 9.62 10.64 -4.17
N LEU A 178 9.85 11.32 -3.05
CA LEU A 178 10.39 12.68 -3.06
C LEU A 178 11.78 12.73 -3.69
N ASN A 179 12.67 11.77 -3.39
CA ASN A 179 14.00 11.75 -4.02
C ASN A 179 13.93 11.37 -5.51
N GLY A 180 12.99 10.50 -5.91
CA GLY A 180 12.80 10.14 -7.32
C GLY A 180 12.44 11.33 -8.22
N TYR A 181 11.86 12.40 -7.68
CA TYR A 181 11.47 13.59 -8.43
C TYR A 181 12.28 14.85 -8.08
N LEU A 182 12.74 15.00 -6.84
CA LEU A 182 13.42 16.23 -6.36
C LEU A 182 14.94 16.08 -6.23
N ASN A 183 15.46 14.86 -6.15
CA ASN A 183 16.90 14.60 -5.96
C ASN A 183 17.33 13.33 -6.70
N VAL A 184 17.28 13.40 -8.03
CA VAL A 184 17.46 12.25 -8.93
C VAL A 184 18.85 11.64 -8.81
N ASP A 185 19.90 12.45 -8.63
CA ASP A 185 21.27 11.95 -8.46
C ASP A 185 21.38 11.07 -7.22
N PHE A 186 20.86 11.54 -6.07
CA PHE A 186 20.81 10.74 -4.84
C PHE A 186 19.98 9.46 -5.03
N PHE A 187 18.85 9.55 -5.74
CA PHE A 187 18.01 8.39 -6.03
C PHE A 187 18.76 7.29 -6.78
N LEU A 188 19.56 7.68 -7.78
CA LEU A 188 20.34 6.77 -8.61
C LEU A 188 21.57 6.23 -7.87
N ASP A 189 22.34 7.10 -7.22
CA ASP A 189 23.58 6.75 -6.51
C ASP A 189 23.33 5.73 -5.40
N TYR A 190 22.26 5.91 -4.64
CA TYR A 190 21.88 5.04 -3.52
C TYR A 190 20.91 3.92 -3.91
N GLN A 191 20.59 3.77 -5.21
CA GLN A 191 19.79 2.66 -5.71
C GLN A 191 18.44 2.52 -4.97
N LEU A 192 17.74 3.63 -4.75
CA LEU A 192 16.53 3.66 -3.92
C LEU A 192 15.42 2.74 -4.46
N ARG A 193 15.41 2.46 -5.76
CA ARG A 193 14.50 1.47 -6.35
C ARG A 193 14.74 0.05 -5.84
N GLN A 194 16.00 -0.36 -5.72
CA GLN A 194 16.38 -1.68 -5.20
C GLN A 194 16.01 -1.78 -3.72
N VAL A 195 16.20 -0.70 -2.95
CA VAL A 195 15.77 -0.63 -1.55
C VAL A 195 14.25 -0.74 -1.43
N LEU A 196 13.49 -0.06 -2.29
CA LEU A 196 12.03 -0.20 -2.35
C LEU A 196 11.60 -1.65 -2.54
N TRP A 197 12.27 -2.37 -3.45
CA TRP A 197 11.99 -3.78 -3.69
C TRP A 197 12.20 -4.65 -2.45
N VAL A 198 13.30 -4.44 -1.72
CA VAL A 198 13.55 -5.14 -0.45
C VAL A 198 12.47 -4.83 0.58
N ILE A 199 12.06 -3.56 0.70
CA ILE A 199 10.99 -3.12 1.59
C ILE A 199 9.66 -3.80 1.24
N VAL A 200 9.33 -3.90 -0.04
CA VAL A 200 8.13 -4.60 -0.52
C VAL A 200 8.21 -6.10 -0.18
N CYS A 201 9.34 -6.76 -0.39
CA CYS A 201 9.53 -8.16 0.00
C CYS A 201 9.32 -8.37 1.50
N ILE A 202 9.86 -7.48 2.34
CA ILE A 202 9.65 -7.51 3.80
C ILE A 202 8.16 -7.33 4.13
N MET A 203 7.49 -6.35 3.52
CA MET A 203 6.07 -6.08 3.73
C MET A 203 5.20 -7.31 3.41
N TYR A 204 5.38 -7.92 2.24
CA TYR A 204 4.61 -9.11 1.83
C TYR A 204 5.01 -10.37 2.61
N GLY A 205 6.26 -10.46 3.07
CA GLY A 205 6.69 -11.47 4.04
C GLY A 205 5.92 -11.37 5.36
N LEU A 206 5.79 -10.16 5.91
CA LEU A 206 5.02 -9.91 7.13
C LEU A 206 3.54 -10.24 6.95
N PHE A 207 2.94 -9.89 5.81
CA PHE A 207 1.55 -10.28 5.50
C PHE A 207 1.38 -11.81 5.48
N SER A 208 2.27 -12.51 4.80
CA SER A 208 2.24 -13.97 4.70
C SER A 208 2.36 -14.64 6.07
N ILE A 209 3.30 -14.17 6.92
CA ILE A 209 3.45 -14.63 8.30
C ILE A 209 2.16 -14.39 9.09
N GLY A 210 1.56 -13.21 8.96
CA GLY A 210 0.30 -12.86 9.60
C GLY A 210 -0.85 -13.80 9.23
N PHE A 211 -1.03 -14.09 7.95
CA PHE A 211 -2.06 -15.02 7.48
C PHE A 211 -1.85 -16.45 8.01
N LEU A 212 -0.61 -16.93 8.07
CA LEU A 212 -0.28 -18.26 8.58
C LEU A 212 -0.51 -18.39 10.08
N ILE A 213 -0.02 -17.44 10.88
CA ILE A 213 -0.02 -17.52 12.34
C ILE A 213 -1.36 -17.07 12.94
N SER A 214 -2.09 -16.17 12.27
CA SER A 214 -3.30 -15.58 12.82
C SER A 214 -4.34 -16.63 13.21
N LYS A 215 -5.10 -16.31 14.26
CA LYS A 215 -6.20 -17.14 14.76
C LYS A 215 -7.49 -16.33 14.69
N ARG A 216 -8.56 -16.95 14.21
CA ARG A 216 -9.87 -16.29 14.03
C ARG A 216 -10.36 -15.54 15.28
N ARG A 217 -10.17 -16.14 16.47
CA ARG A 217 -10.63 -15.54 17.74
C ARG A 217 -9.80 -14.33 18.19
N ALA A 218 -8.59 -14.14 17.66
CA ALA A 218 -7.66 -13.10 18.07
C ALA A 218 -7.80 -11.80 17.26
N PHE A 219 -8.76 -11.74 16.33
CA PHE A 219 -9.03 -10.51 15.56
C PHE A 219 -9.83 -9.48 16.37
N ARG A 220 -10.60 -9.93 17.36
CA ARG A 220 -11.38 -9.06 18.26
C ARG A 220 -10.49 -8.39 19.29
#